data_AF-A0A2W1N217-F1
#
_entry.id   AF-A0A2W1N217-F1
#
_cell.length_a   1.000
_cell.length_b   1.000
_cell.length_c   1.000
_cell.angle_alpha   90.00
_cell.angle_beta   90.00
_cell.angle_gamma   90.00
#
_symmetry.space_group_name_H-M   'P 1'
#
loop_
_entity.id
_entity.type
_entity.pdbx_description
1 polymer ?
#
loop_
_entity_poly.entity_id
_entity_poly.type
_entity_poly.pdbx_seq_one_letter_code
_entity_poly.pdbx_strand_id
1 'polypeptide(L)'
;MKITLQSILFLFGLLISNNTFCQGAISSLVNDSQSSIENNQPTCGSYHYMEQVNNESSNYFDLSTQLMQQINALVLDQQQNRAYEDLYVIPVVFHIVYNNNQENLHDSVLLNQITILNECFRRKNADTTNTRNVFHPLVGDSKIEFKLADIDPAGNPTTGITRTSSTVSNFGGILPYGASQTQEIQDWINDSLFYNFFRITQSSLGGSDPWNTDEYLNVWIGDLRILEPQFNNLEELVFFGLSTPPSNHQNWPDSVLQITDAYHQGVLMHYVNIGANNPNSLPAPYTAYNGLVNKGKMLVHETGHYLGLRHIWADGDCTIDDHISDTPLANNPSQYNCNPSLNSCVDNINGQDLPNMTENYMDYSSSDCQNAFTIGQADVMRAVLENFRIDLPTVISTASIAESNLLEKVIIYPNPSNGNVFIDLGTNIENVQLSIFNGVGQVVLTKNYVKTKIIPLGLAIEPGVYFVQLSTENGKQWSQKIIIE
;
A
#
# COMPACT_ATOMS: atom_id res chain seq x y z
N MET A 1 62.49 -27.91 -11.33
CA MET A 1 61.87 -26.57 -11.25
C MET A 1 60.36 -26.76 -11.40
N LYS A 2 59.57 -26.33 -10.40
CA LYS A 2 58.11 -26.07 -10.36
C LYS A 2 57.09 -26.93 -11.17
N ILE A 3 56.13 -27.51 -10.40
CA ILE A 3 54.64 -27.44 -10.58
C ILE A 3 54.04 -28.21 -11.79
N THR A 4 53.27 -29.32 -11.70
CA THR A 4 52.00 -29.70 -10.99
C THR A 4 50.74 -28.94 -11.43
N LEU A 5 49.54 -29.51 -11.54
CA LEU A 5 49.06 -30.88 -11.79
C LEU A 5 47.54 -30.76 -12.05
N GLN A 6 47.10 -30.60 -13.30
CA GLN A 6 45.66 -30.51 -13.61
C GLN A 6 45.38 -30.86 -15.08
N SER A 7 44.94 -32.10 -15.34
CA SER A 7 44.10 -32.46 -16.49
C SER A 7 43.68 -33.95 -16.46
N ILE A 8 42.38 -34.17 -16.26
CA ILE A 8 41.52 -35.08 -17.03
C ILE A 8 41.52 -36.61 -16.68
N LEU A 9 40.28 -37.12 -16.61
CA LEU A 9 39.79 -38.52 -16.61
C LEU A 9 40.01 -39.43 -15.38
N PHE A 10 38.91 -39.76 -14.69
CA PHE A 10 38.40 -41.15 -14.69
C PHE A 10 36.88 -41.26 -14.44
N LEU A 11 36.30 -42.40 -14.81
CA LEU A 11 34.87 -42.69 -14.96
C LEU A 11 34.11 -43.07 -13.67
N PHE A 12 32.79 -42.78 -13.69
CA PHE A 12 31.65 -43.52 -13.11
C PHE A 12 31.75 -44.19 -11.72
N GLY A 13 30.86 -43.79 -10.82
CA GLY A 13 30.50 -44.57 -9.63
C GLY A 13 29.20 -44.12 -8.95
N LEU A 14 28.25 -45.05 -8.84
CA LEU A 14 27.06 -45.06 -7.97
C LEU A 14 25.83 -44.19 -8.34
N LEU A 15 24.78 -44.92 -8.73
CA LEU A 15 23.37 -44.54 -8.61
C LEU A 15 22.94 -44.50 -7.12
N ILE A 16 21.78 -43.86 -6.89
CA ILE A 16 21.00 -43.73 -5.63
C ILE A 16 21.33 -42.46 -4.81
N SER A 17 20.24 -41.80 -4.36
CA SER A 17 20.16 -40.54 -3.58
C SER A 17 20.79 -39.30 -4.20
N ASN A 18 20.00 -38.55 -5.00
CA ASN A 18 19.51 -37.21 -4.62
C ASN A 18 18.70 -36.58 -5.77
N ASN A 19 17.36 -36.68 -5.69
CA ASN A 19 16.44 -35.86 -6.50
C ASN A 19 16.32 -34.45 -5.88
N THR A 20 17.44 -33.72 -5.83
CA THR A 20 17.51 -32.35 -5.27
C THR A 20 18.43 -31.49 -6.14
N PHE A 21 18.04 -31.32 -7.40
CA PHE A 21 18.63 -30.37 -8.36
C PHE A 21 17.56 -29.89 -9.33
N CYS A 22 16.56 -29.20 -8.79
CA CYS A 22 15.60 -28.38 -9.53
C CYS A 22 15.27 -27.15 -8.65
N GLN A 23 15.41 -25.98 -9.26
CA GLN A 23 15.00 -24.65 -8.80
C GLN A 23 15.69 -24.02 -7.58
N GLY A 24 15.89 -22.72 -7.76
CA GLY A 24 16.68 -21.80 -6.96
C GLY A 24 16.17 -20.35 -7.09
N ALA A 25 15.01 -20.11 -7.69
CA ALA A 25 14.50 -18.81 -8.12
C ALA A 25 15.22 -18.10 -9.30
N ILE A 26 15.94 -18.70 -10.26
CA ILE A 26 16.19 -20.12 -10.63
C ILE A 26 17.51 -20.63 -10.03
N SER A 27 18.41 -19.73 -9.66
CA SER A 27 19.38 -19.84 -8.56
C SER A 27 19.79 -18.40 -8.21
N SER A 28 18.81 -17.65 -7.69
CA SER A 28 18.55 -16.21 -7.92
C SER A 28 18.38 -15.91 -9.45
N LEU A 29 18.28 -14.70 -10.03
CA LEU A 29 18.88 -13.39 -9.70
C LEU A 29 20.39 -13.53 -9.47
N VAL A 30 21.04 -14.25 -10.40
CA VAL A 30 22.03 -15.31 -10.12
C VAL A 30 23.32 -14.88 -9.42
N ASN A 31 23.60 -13.58 -9.26
CA ASN A 31 24.83 -13.12 -8.61
C ASN A 31 24.80 -11.67 -8.10
N ASP A 32 23.66 -11.17 -7.60
CA ASP A 32 23.71 -9.84 -6.98
C ASP A 32 24.64 -9.84 -5.73
N SER A 33 25.34 -8.72 -5.54
CA SER A 33 26.76 -8.80 -5.19
C SER A 33 27.07 -9.05 -3.71
N GLN A 34 27.52 -10.27 -3.40
CA GLN A 34 28.14 -10.68 -2.12
C GLN A 34 27.34 -10.38 -0.82
N SER A 35 26.10 -10.89 -0.70
CA SER A 35 25.54 -11.19 0.61
C SER A 35 24.57 -12.39 0.61
N SER A 36 24.57 -13.12 1.73
CA SER A 36 23.59 -14.14 2.19
C SER A 36 22.99 -15.15 1.18
N ILE A 37 23.39 -16.41 1.32
CA ILE A 37 22.64 -17.56 0.79
C ILE A 37 21.37 -17.74 1.63
N GLU A 38 20.25 -17.12 1.25
CA GLU A 38 18.95 -17.30 1.91
C GLU A 38 17.83 -17.65 0.92
N ASN A 39 16.86 -18.42 1.42
CA ASN A 39 15.97 -19.34 0.70
C ASN A 39 15.22 -18.81 -0.53
N ASN A 40 14.95 -19.70 -1.51
CA ASN A 40 14.01 -19.47 -2.63
C ASN A 40 12.58 -19.13 -2.11
N GLN A 41 12.25 -17.86 -1.95
CA GLN A 41 10.91 -17.43 -1.58
C GLN A 41 10.34 -16.54 -2.68
N PRO A 42 9.11 -16.76 -3.16
CA PRO A 42 8.46 -15.78 -4.02
C PRO A 42 8.23 -14.50 -3.22
N THR A 43 8.26 -13.34 -3.90
CA THR A 43 8.23 -12.00 -3.27
C THR A 43 7.13 -11.12 -3.88
N CYS A 44 7.12 -9.83 -3.55
CA CYS A 44 6.50 -8.77 -4.37
C CYS A 44 7.48 -8.38 -5.49
N GLY A 45 6.96 -8.13 -6.69
CA GLY A 45 7.75 -7.74 -7.87
C GLY A 45 7.91 -6.23 -8.05
N SER A 46 7.33 -5.40 -7.17
CA SER A 46 7.30 -3.93 -7.33
C SER A 46 8.70 -3.29 -7.31
N TYR A 47 9.58 -3.71 -6.39
CA TYR A 47 10.97 -3.22 -6.37
C TYR A 47 11.78 -3.72 -7.57
N HIS A 48 11.63 -5.00 -7.96
CA HIS A 48 12.31 -5.54 -9.14
C HIS A 48 11.86 -4.86 -10.46
N TYR A 49 10.62 -4.40 -10.54
CA TYR A 49 10.16 -3.55 -11.65
C TYR A 49 10.92 -2.22 -11.66
N MET A 50 11.11 -1.60 -10.48
CA MET A 50 11.91 -0.38 -10.34
C MET A 50 13.39 -0.60 -10.70
N GLU A 51 13.98 -1.75 -10.35
CA GLU A 51 15.33 -2.15 -10.80
C GLU A 51 15.43 -2.24 -12.32
N GLN A 52 14.45 -2.89 -12.97
CA GLN A 52 14.43 -2.99 -14.44
C GLN A 52 14.40 -1.61 -15.11
N VAL A 53 13.50 -0.72 -14.65
CA VAL A 53 13.42 0.66 -15.15
C VAL A 53 14.72 1.44 -14.88
N ASN A 54 15.40 1.19 -13.76
CA ASN A 54 16.70 1.79 -13.45
C ASN A 54 17.86 1.25 -14.32
N ASN A 55 17.82 -0.04 -14.68
CA ASN A 55 18.80 -0.63 -15.59
C ASN A 55 18.67 -0.08 -17.02
N GLU A 56 17.44 0.20 -17.46
CA GLU A 56 17.14 0.83 -18.75
C GLU A 56 17.33 2.36 -18.75
N SER A 57 17.11 3.03 -17.60
CA SER A 57 17.36 4.48 -17.41
C SER A 57 18.09 4.73 -16.07
N SER A 58 19.41 4.86 -16.15
CA SER A 58 20.38 4.81 -15.03
C SER A 58 20.29 5.90 -13.95
N ASN A 59 19.21 6.67 -13.90
CA ASN A 59 18.92 7.71 -12.92
C ASN A 59 17.55 7.51 -12.24
N TYR A 60 16.85 6.40 -12.51
CA TYR A 60 15.48 6.19 -12.06
C TYR A 60 15.36 6.17 -10.52
N PHE A 61 16.28 5.50 -9.81
CA PHE A 61 16.25 5.47 -8.35
C PHE A 61 16.50 6.85 -7.70
N ASP A 62 17.35 7.69 -8.30
CA ASP A 62 17.55 9.07 -7.85
C ASP A 62 16.25 9.89 -8.01
N LEU A 63 15.56 9.74 -9.14
CA LEU A 63 14.29 10.41 -9.42
C LEU A 63 13.16 9.92 -8.50
N SER A 64 13.06 8.61 -8.26
CA SER A 64 12.12 8.03 -7.30
C SER A 64 12.37 8.55 -5.88
N THR A 65 13.63 8.68 -5.48
CA THR A 65 14.03 9.20 -4.17
C THR A 65 13.73 10.69 -4.03
N GLN A 66 13.95 11.49 -5.07
CA GLN A 66 13.53 12.90 -5.11
C GLN A 66 12.00 13.05 -5.03
N LEU A 67 11.24 12.15 -5.66
CA LEU A 67 9.78 12.11 -5.55
C LEU A 67 9.33 11.81 -4.11
N MET A 68 9.90 10.82 -3.43
CA MET A 68 9.57 10.56 -2.02
C MET A 68 9.89 11.76 -1.12
N GLN A 69 11.02 12.42 -1.33
CA GLN A 69 11.37 13.66 -0.62
C GLN A 69 10.37 14.81 -0.90
N GLN A 70 9.86 14.92 -2.14
CA GLN A 70 8.82 15.87 -2.49
C GLN A 70 7.48 15.53 -1.83
N ILE A 71 7.08 14.24 -1.80
CA ILE A 71 5.87 13.79 -1.11
C ILE A 71 5.94 14.13 0.39
N ASN A 72 7.08 13.90 1.03
CA ASN A 72 7.27 14.26 2.44
C ASN A 72 7.16 15.76 2.69
N ALA A 73 7.71 16.59 1.80
CA ALA A 73 7.56 18.04 1.90
C ALA A 73 6.09 18.48 1.78
N LEU A 74 5.31 17.81 0.92
CA LEU A 74 3.86 18.03 0.81
C LEU A 74 3.11 17.57 2.07
N VAL A 75 3.41 16.38 2.60
CA VAL A 75 2.83 15.86 3.85
C VAL A 75 3.06 16.82 5.02
N LEU A 76 4.28 17.34 5.18
CA LEU A 76 4.62 18.29 6.26
C LEU A 76 3.89 19.64 6.15
N ASP A 77 3.56 20.10 4.93
CA ASP A 77 2.72 21.29 4.72
C ASP A 77 1.23 20.97 4.98
N GLN A 78 0.75 19.83 4.50
CA GLN A 78 -0.64 19.38 4.68
C GLN A 78 -0.99 19.16 6.16
N GLN A 79 -0.10 18.56 6.94
CA GLN A 79 -0.25 18.37 8.39
C GLN A 79 -0.40 19.70 9.16
N GLN A 80 0.15 20.81 8.65
CA GLN A 80 0.00 22.14 9.25
C GLN A 80 -1.30 22.84 8.85
N ASN A 81 -1.88 22.48 7.69
CA ASN A 81 -2.89 23.29 7.00
C ASN A 81 -4.26 22.63 6.81
N ARG A 82 -4.41 21.30 7.01
CA ARG A 82 -5.64 20.56 6.63
C ARG A 82 -6.25 19.71 7.76
N ALA A 83 -7.58 19.61 7.77
CA ALA A 83 -8.30 18.65 8.60
C ALA A 83 -8.30 17.24 7.97
N TYR A 84 -7.97 16.23 8.76
CA TYR A 84 -7.77 14.83 8.32
C TYR A 84 -9.08 14.03 8.12
N GLU A 85 -10.14 14.69 7.66
CA GLU A 85 -11.51 14.16 7.65
C GLU A 85 -12.05 13.83 6.26
N ASP A 86 -11.28 14.12 5.20
CA ASP A 86 -11.66 13.78 3.82
C ASP A 86 -11.42 12.29 3.55
N LEU A 87 -12.50 11.61 3.11
CA LEU A 87 -12.52 10.20 2.74
C LEU A 87 -12.31 10.06 1.22
N TYR A 88 -11.22 9.42 0.82
CA TYR A 88 -10.93 9.10 -0.58
C TYR A 88 -11.52 7.75 -0.95
N VAL A 89 -12.40 7.70 -1.94
CA VAL A 89 -13.03 6.45 -2.43
C VAL A 89 -12.50 6.12 -3.81
N ILE A 90 -11.64 5.12 -3.89
CA ILE A 90 -11.02 4.63 -5.13
C ILE A 90 -11.96 3.61 -5.80
N PRO A 91 -12.35 3.81 -7.07
CA PRO A 91 -13.03 2.79 -7.86
C PRO A 91 -12.00 1.76 -8.37
N VAL A 92 -12.35 0.49 -8.23
CA VAL A 92 -11.52 -0.66 -8.57
C VAL A 92 -12.18 -1.47 -9.68
N VAL A 93 -11.39 -1.90 -10.66
CA VAL A 93 -11.78 -2.92 -11.63
C VAL A 93 -10.87 -4.13 -11.52
N PHE A 94 -11.46 -5.31 -11.34
CA PHE A 94 -10.75 -6.57 -11.40
C PHE A 94 -10.81 -7.15 -12.81
N HIS A 95 -9.65 -7.44 -13.39
CA HIS A 95 -9.52 -8.15 -14.66
C HIS A 95 -9.08 -9.59 -14.41
N ILE A 96 -10.04 -10.51 -14.31
CA ILE A 96 -9.73 -11.95 -14.21
C ILE A 96 -9.38 -12.45 -15.61
N VAL A 97 -8.11 -12.78 -15.83
CA VAL A 97 -7.62 -13.41 -17.05
C VAL A 97 -7.28 -14.87 -16.74
N TYR A 98 -8.05 -15.80 -17.29
CA TYR A 98 -8.06 -17.20 -16.84
C TYR A 98 -7.92 -18.20 -17.99
N ASN A 99 -7.12 -19.24 -17.78
CA ASN A 99 -6.96 -20.39 -18.66
C ASN A 99 -7.84 -21.59 -18.23
N ASN A 100 -8.18 -21.68 -16.94
CA ASN A 100 -8.99 -22.77 -16.39
C ASN A 100 -10.00 -22.30 -15.32
N ASN A 101 -10.77 -23.25 -14.77
CA ASN A 101 -11.83 -22.97 -13.81
C ASN A 101 -11.34 -22.55 -12.42
N GLN A 102 -10.10 -22.82 -12.04
CA GLN A 102 -9.54 -22.45 -10.73
C GLN A 102 -9.14 -20.97 -10.71
N GLU A 103 -8.54 -20.50 -11.81
CA GLU A 103 -8.19 -19.09 -12.05
C GLU A 103 -9.42 -18.19 -12.23
N ASN A 104 -10.55 -18.74 -12.72
CA ASN A 104 -11.79 -18.01 -12.92
C ASN A 104 -12.54 -17.73 -11.59
N LEU A 105 -11.87 -17.04 -10.64
CA LEU A 105 -12.30 -16.84 -9.25
C LEU A 105 -13.76 -16.38 -9.14
N HIS A 106 -14.54 -16.97 -8.23
CA HIS A 106 -15.94 -16.58 -8.00
C HIS A 106 -16.05 -15.15 -7.42
N ASP A 107 -17.10 -14.40 -7.77
CA ASP A 107 -17.30 -12.99 -7.36
C ASP A 107 -17.18 -12.80 -5.83
N SER A 108 -17.60 -13.78 -5.03
CA SER A 108 -17.48 -13.73 -3.57
C SER A 108 -16.05 -13.63 -3.06
N VAL A 109 -15.06 -14.02 -3.86
CA VAL A 109 -13.63 -13.90 -3.52
C VAL A 109 -13.16 -12.46 -3.75
N LEU A 110 -13.57 -11.84 -4.86
CA LEU A 110 -13.29 -10.44 -5.17
C LEU A 110 -14.01 -9.49 -4.20
N LEU A 111 -15.27 -9.75 -3.87
CA LEU A 111 -16.02 -8.99 -2.88
C LEU A 111 -15.39 -9.08 -1.49
N ASN A 112 -14.89 -10.26 -1.10
CA ASN A 112 -14.13 -10.42 0.15
C ASN A 112 -12.80 -9.65 0.10
N GLN A 113 -12.10 -9.63 -1.03
CA GLN A 113 -10.88 -8.85 -1.20
C GLN A 113 -11.13 -7.32 -1.07
N ILE A 114 -12.25 -6.82 -1.59
CA ILE A 114 -12.67 -5.41 -1.38
C ILE A 114 -13.01 -5.16 0.10
N THR A 115 -13.64 -6.11 0.80
CA THR A 115 -13.84 -6.01 2.25
C THR A 115 -12.49 -5.91 2.97
N ILE A 116 -11.51 -6.77 2.65
CA ILE A 116 -10.18 -6.78 3.27
C ILE A 116 -9.41 -5.48 3.00
N LEU A 117 -9.44 -4.96 1.76
CA LEU A 117 -8.85 -3.67 1.43
C LEU A 117 -9.44 -2.55 2.31
N ASN A 118 -10.77 -2.46 2.36
CA ASN A 118 -11.46 -1.48 3.21
C ASN A 118 -11.14 -1.68 4.71
N GLU A 119 -11.09 -2.91 5.20
CA GLU A 119 -10.76 -3.20 6.59
C GLU A 119 -9.33 -2.77 6.95
N CYS A 120 -8.34 -3.11 6.12
CA CYS A 120 -6.94 -2.78 6.36
C CYS A 120 -6.65 -1.28 6.21
N PHE A 121 -7.09 -0.63 5.13
CA PHE A 121 -6.85 0.79 4.88
C PHE A 121 -7.63 1.70 5.85
N ARG A 122 -8.80 1.27 6.33
CA ARG A 122 -9.58 2.00 7.34
C ARG A 122 -9.29 1.61 8.78
N ARG A 123 -8.32 0.72 9.01
CA ARG A 123 -7.97 0.17 10.33
C ARG A 123 -9.18 -0.40 11.09
N LYS A 124 -10.10 -1.03 10.34
CA LYS A 124 -11.30 -1.74 10.84
C LYS A 124 -11.07 -3.26 10.93
N ASN A 125 -9.90 -3.76 10.49
CA ASN A 125 -9.51 -5.16 10.56
C ASN A 125 -9.50 -5.69 12.01
N ALA A 126 -10.06 -6.88 12.21
CA ALA A 126 -10.27 -7.44 13.56
C ALA A 126 -8.96 -7.75 14.32
N ASP A 127 -7.87 -7.98 13.61
CA ASP A 127 -6.53 -8.27 14.16
C ASP A 127 -5.72 -7.00 14.53
N THR A 128 -6.31 -5.80 14.44
CA THR A 128 -5.75 -4.58 15.07
C THR A 128 -5.50 -4.74 16.58
N THR A 129 -6.18 -5.68 17.25
CA THR A 129 -5.90 -6.04 18.65
C THR A 129 -4.52 -6.69 18.86
N ASN A 130 -3.88 -7.13 17.78
CA ASN A 130 -2.57 -7.80 17.81
C ASN A 130 -1.41 -6.83 17.55
N THR A 131 -1.67 -5.56 17.23
CA THR A 131 -0.61 -4.53 17.13
C THR A 131 0.15 -4.45 18.46
N ARG A 132 1.49 -4.60 18.46
CA ARG A 132 2.30 -4.39 19.68
C ARG A 132 2.06 -2.99 20.26
N ASN A 133 1.93 -2.94 21.59
CA ASN A 133 1.66 -1.69 22.34
C ASN A 133 2.59 -0.51 21.97
N VAL A 134 3.84 -0.79 21.61
CA VAL A 134 4.84 0.22 21.26
C VAL A 134 4.48 1.00 19.99
N PHE A 135 3.72 0.40 19.07
CA PHE A 135 3.30 1.04 17.82
C PHE A 135 1.90 1.64 17.85
N HIS A 136 1.11 1.45 18.93
CA HIS A 136 -0.20 2.08 19.04
C HIS A 136 -0.21 3.61 18.79
N PRO A 137 0.82 4.39 19.16
CA PRO A 137 0.89 5.82 18.82
C PRO A 137 1.19 6.13 17.34
N LEU A 138 1.64 5.14 16.56
CA LEU A 138 2.17 5.32 15.20
C LEU A 138 1.22 4.78 14.11
N VAL A 139 0.14 4.09 14.46
CA VAL A 139 -0.74 3.38 13.50
C VAL A 139 -2.06 4.11 13.24
N GLY A 140 -2.40 4.29 11.96
CA GLY A 140 -3.47 5.20 11.53
C GLY A 140 -4.63 4.56 10.75
N ASP A 141 -5.74 5.30 10.64
CA ASP A 141 -6.81 5.09 9.66
C ASP A 141 -6.57 6.04 8.48
N SER A 142 -6.27 5.51 7.28
CA SER A 142 -5.89 6.34 6.12
C SER A 142 -7.03 7.16 5.52
N LYS A 143 -8.28 6.89 5.91
CA LYS A 143 -9.50 7.39 5.23
C LYS A 143 -9.48 7.11 3.72
N ILE A 144 -8.92 5.98 3.30
CA ILE A 144 -9.02 5.46 1.93
C ILE A 144 -9.98 4.26 1.94
N GLU A 145 -11.03 4.31 1.11
CA GLU A 145 -11.95 3.20 0.84
C GLU A 145 -11.90 2.81 -0.63
N PHE A 146 -12.28 1.56 -0.90
CA PHE A 146 -12.28 0.95 -2.23
C PHE A 146 -13.69 0.46 -2.56
N LYS A 147 -14.19 0.82 -3.73
CA LYS A 147 -15.44 0.25 -4.27
C LYS A 147 -15.16 -0.45 -5.59
N LEU A 148 -15.91 -1.50 -5.91
CA LEU A 148 -15.98 -1.94 -7.31
C LEU A 148 -16.58 -0.82 -8.15
N ALA A 149 -16.05 -0.63 -9.35
CA ALA A 149 -16.61 0.30 -10.32
C ALA A 149 -18.05 -0.08 -10.66
N ASP A 150 -18.95 0.90 -10.62
CA ASP A 150 -20.38 0.80 -10.94
C ASP A 150 -20.71 1.30 -12.35
N ILE A 151 -19.78 2.03 -12.97
CA ILE A 151 -19.81 2.51 -14.36
C ILE A 151 -18.52 2.08 -15.07
N ASP A 152 -18.61 1.71 -16.36
CA ASP A 152 -17.46 1.39 -17.22
C ASP A 152 -16.95 2.63 -18.00
N PRO A 153 -15.78 2.57 -18.67
CA PRO A 153 -15.22 3.72 -19.42
C PRO A 153 -16.07 4.18 -20.61
N ALA A 154 -17.10 3.43 -21.01
CA ALA A 154 -18.07 3.82 -22.03
C ALA A 154 -19.39 4.36 -21.44
N GLY A 155 -19.47 4.51 -20.11
CA GLY A 155 -20.62 5.06 -19.39
C GLY A 155 -21.73 4.04 -19.07
N ASN A 156 -21.49 2.73 -19.25
CA ASN A 156 -22.50 1.71 -19.00
C ASN A 156 -22.41 1.17 -17.56
N PRO A 157 -23.54 0.70 -16.96
CA PRO A 157 -23.50 0.01 -15.68
C PRO A 157 -22.66 -1.27 -15.73
N THR A 158 -21.83 -1.49 -14.71
CA THR A 158 -20.92 -2.63 -14.61
C THR A 158 -20.85 -3.18 -13.18
N THR A 159 -20.24 -4.35 -13.02
CA THR A 159 -19.93 -4.96 -11.71
C THR A 159 -18.53 -4.62 -11.21
N GLY A 160 -17.70 -3.94 -12.01
CA GLY A 160 -16.28 -3.73 -11.74
C GLY A 160 -15.45 -5.01 -11.85
N ILE A 161 -15.98 -6.06 -12.51
CA ILE A 161 -15.34 -7.35 -12.68
C ILE A 161 -15.41 -7.75 -14.16
N THR A 162 -14.27 -7.81 -14.83
CA THR A 162 -14.14 -8.37 -16.19
C THR A 162 -13.58 -9.79 -16.11
N ARG A 163 -13.92 -10.63 -17.10
CA ARG A 163 -13.54 -12.04 -17.16
C ARG A 163 -13.14 -12.40 -18.59
N THR A 164 -11.86 -12.66 -18.79
CA THR A 164 -11.26 -12.94 -20.11
C THR A 164 -10.65 -14.34 -20.13
N SER A 165 -11.26 -15.23 -20.90
CA SER A 165 -10.70 -16.55 -21.16
C SER A 165 -9.48 -16.43 -22.06
N SER A 166 -8.34 -16.97 -21.63
CA SER A 166 -7.05 -16.88 -22.33
C SER A 166 -6.48 -18.24 -22.71
N THR A 167 -5.71 -18.28 -23.80
CA THR A 167 -4.85 -19.43 -24.14
C THR A 167 -3.47 -19.37 -23.47
N VAL A 168 -3.17 -18.29 -22.75
CA VAL A 168 -1.94 -18.14 -21.95
C VAL A 168 -2.18 -18.81 -20.60
N SER A 169 -1.44 -19.87 -20.30
CA SER A 169 -1.52 -20.59 -19.02
C SER A 169 -0.65 -20.00 -17.92
N ASN A 170 0.40 -19.27 -18.29
CA ASN A 170 1.46 -18.82 -17.38
C ASN A 170 1.95 -17.44 -17.86
N PHE A 171 1.60 -16.38 -17.14
CA PHE A 171 1.93 -14.99 -17.49
C PHE A 171 3.36 -14.57 -17.12
N GLY A 172 4.07 -15.32 -16.28
CA GLY A 172 5.53 -15.18 -16.17
C GLY A 172 6.26 -15.58 -17.47
N GLY A 173 5.58 -16.27 -18.40
CA GLY A 173 6.11 -16.65 -19.70
C GLY A 173 6.56 -18.11 -19.77
N ILE A 174 7.24 -18.46 -20.86
CA ILE A 174 7.83 -19.78 -21.09
C ILE A 174 9.34 -19.59 -21.29
N LEU A 175 10.15 -20.31 -20.51
CA LEU A 175 11.60 -20.28 -20.65
C LEU A 175 12.03 -20.94 -21.98
N PRO A 176 12.84 -20.25 -22.81
CA PRO A 176 13.20 -20.76 -24.14
C PRO A 176 14.53 -21.55 -24.17
N TYR A 177 15.15 -21.83 -23.02
CA TYR A 177 16.53 -22.32 -22.92
C TYR A 177 16.66 -23.69 -22.24
N GLY A 178 17.81 -24.34 -22.43
CA GLY A 178 18.12 -25.63 -21.84
C GLY A 178 18.79 -25.55 -20.46
N ALA A 179 18.81 -26.70 -19.76
CA ALA A 179 19.27 -26.89 -18.39
C ALA A 179 20.66 -26.36 -17.98
N SER A 180 21.52 -25.99 -18.94
CA SER A 180 22.89 -25.53 -18.70
C SER A 180 23.17 -24.11 -19.21
N GLN A 181 22.13 -23.36 -19.58
CA GLN A 181 22.21 -22.03 -20.18
C GLN A 181 21.87 -20.94 -19.16
N THR A 182 22.56 -20.94 -18.03
CA THR A 182 22.21 -20.09 -16.88
C THR A 182 22.28 -18.59 -17.21
N GLN A 183 23.22 -18.15 -18.04
CA GLN A 183 23.31 -16.73 -18.42
C GLN A 183 22.15 -16.34 -19.32
N GLU A 184 21.86 -17.12 -20.36
CA GLU A 184 20.76 -16.81 -21.27
C GLU A 184 19.39 -16.82 -20.56
N ILE A 185 19.22 -17.69 -19.56
CA ILE A 185 18.07 -17.67 -18.64
C ILE A 185 18.02 -16.35 -17.84
N GLN A 186 19.15 -15.82 -17.35
CA GLN A 186 19.17 -14.50 -16.71
C GLN A 186 18.87 -13.37 -17.68
N ASP A 187 19.43 -13.41 -18.88
CA ASP A 187 19.19 -12.39 -19.91
C ASP A 187 17.69 -12.34 -20.26
N TRP A 188 17.00 -13.48 -20.39
CA TRP A 188 15.55 -13.52 -20.58
C TRP A 188 14.74 -13.10 -19.34
N ILE A 189 15.21 -13.44 -18.13
CA ILE A 189 14.56 -12.96 -16.89
C ILE A 189 14.64 -11.43 -16.84
N ASN A 190 15.79 -10.82 -17.13
CA ASN A 190 15.92 -9.37 -17.07
C ASN A 190 15.18 -8.70 -18.25
N ASP A 191 15.49 -9.10 -19.49
CA ASP A 191 15.03 -8.42 -20.71
C ASP A 191 13.57 -8.75 -21.08
N SER A 192 12.93 -9.75 -20.45
CA SER A 192 11.62 -10.24 -20.89
C SER A 192 10.65 -10.71 -19.80
N LEU A 193 11.04 -10.80 -18.52
CA LEU A 193 10.10 -11.19 -17.46
C LEU A 193 8.94 -10.20 -17.32
N PHE A 194 9.24 -8.91 -17.19
CA PHE A 194 8.21 -7.87 -17.08
C PHE A 194 7.38 -7.77 -18.36
N TYR A 195 7.99 -7.82 -19.54
CA TYR A 195 7.25 -7.93 -20.80
C TYR A 195 6.24 -9.10 -20.78
N ASN A 196 6.65 -10.29 -20.31
CA ASN A 196 5.74 -11.42 -20.18
C ASN A 196 4.61 -11.15 -19.17
N PHE A 197 4.92 -10.66 -17.97
CA PHE A 197 3.90 -10.36 -16.96
C PHE A 197 2.86 -9.37 -17.48
N PHE A 198 3.30 -8.26 -18.09
CA PHE A 198 2.41 -7.22 -18.61
C PHE A 198 1.59 -7.67 -19.83
N ARG A 199 1.81 -8.86 -20.40
CA ARG A 199 0.87 -9.46 -21.37
C ARG A 199 -0.53 -9.65 -20.79
N ILE A 200 -0.66 -9.83 -19.47
CA ILE A 200 -1.97 -9.92 -18.80
C ILE A 200 -2.78 -8.62 -18.94
N THR A 201 -2.09 -7.49 -19.18
CA THR A 201 -2.69 -6.16 -19.37
C THR A 201 -2.99 -5.81 -20.83
N GLN A 202 -2.83 -6.75 -21.76
CA GLN A 202 -2.96 -6.50 -23.20
C GLN A 202 -3.81 -7.57 -23.89
N SER A 203 -5.01 -7.22 -24.36
CA SER A 203 -5.95 -8.14 -25.01
C SER A 203 -5.36 -8.81 -26.25
N SER A 204 -4.53 -8.07 -27.00
CA SER A 204 -3.78 -8.53 -28.17
C SER A 204 -2.78 -9.65 -27.88
N LEU A 205 -2.31 -9.78 -26.62
CA LEU A 205 -1.32 -10.77 -26.18
C LEU A 205 -1.93 -11.89 -25.31
N GLY A 206 -3.26 -11.90 -25.17
CA GLY A 206 -4.04 -12.86 -24.37
C GLY A 206 -4.43 -12.35 -22.98
N GLY A 207 -4.26 -11.06 -22.69
CA GLY A 207 -4.66 -10.39 -21.46
C GLY A 207 -6.01 -9.69 -21.53
N SER A 208 -6.15 -8.61 -20.76
CA SER A 208 -7.27 -7.66 -20.78
C SER A 208 -6.71 -6.24 -20.76
N ASP A 209 -7.13 -5.40 -21.70
CA ASP A 209 -6.69 -4.00 -21.75
C ASP A 209 -7.17 -3.21 -20.51
N PRO A 210 -6.41 -2.19 -20.05
CA PRO A 210 -6.80 -1.35 -18.92
C PRO A 210 -8.08 -0.57 -19.20
N TRP A 211 -8.83 -0.29 -18.14
CA TRP A 211 -9.72 0.86 -18.08
C TRP A 211 -8.89 2.11 -17.77
N ASN A 212 -9.45 3.31 -17.99
CA ASN A 212 -8.70 4.57 -17.81
C ASN A 212 -7.95 4.60 -16.47
N THR A 213 -6.62 4.59 -16.51
CA THR A 213 -5.76 4.43 -15.33
C THR A 213 -5.76 5.65 -14.41
N ASP A 214 -6.19 6.81 -14.93
CA ASP A 214 -6.41 8.02 -14.13
C ASP A 214 -7.76 7.98 -13.39
N GLU A 215 -8.73 7.17 -13.85
CA GLU A 215 -10.07 7.05 -13.25
C GLU A 215 -10.28 5.75 -12.44
N TYR A 216 -9.51 4.68 -12.69
CA TYR A 216 -9.72 3.35 -12.09
C TYR A 216 -8.42 2.70 -11.62
N LEU A 217 -8.44 2.12 -10.41
CA LEU A 217 -7.42 1.16 -9.98
C LEU A 217 -7.68 -0.17 -10.71
N ASN A 218 -6.87 -0.42 -11.73
CA ASN A 218 -6.86 -1.65 -12.49
C ASN A 218 -6.11 -2.74 -11.71
N VAL A 219 -6.76 -3.88 -11.44
CA VAL A 219 -6.14 -5.03 -10.78
C VAL A 219 -6.31 -6.28 -11.65
N TRP A 220 -5.23 -6.73 -12.27
CA TRP A 220 -5.22 -7.94 -13.09
C TRP A 220 -4.94 -9.17 -12.24
N ILE A 221 -5.70 -10.23 -12.49
CA ILE A 221 -5.62 -11.49 -11.73
C ILE A 221 -5.44 -12.63 -12.73
N GLY A 222 -4.39 -13.42 -12.56
CA GLY A 222 -4.12 -14.59 -13.39
C GLY A 222 -3.01 -15.46 -12.80
N ASP A 223 -2.52 -16.43 -13.59
CA ASP A 223 -1.40 -17.26 -13.17
C ASP A 223 -0.05 -16.61 -13.49
N LEU A 224 0.54 -15.93 -12.51
CA LEU A 224 1.87 -15.31 -12.59
C LEU A 224 3.07 -16.30 -12.53
N ARG A 225 2.88 -17.59 -12.83
CA ARG A 225 4.02 -18.53 -12.91
C ARG A 225 4.77 -18.42 -14.24
N ILE A 226 6.03 -18.84 -14.24
CA ILE A 226 6.88 -19.10 -15.40
C ILE A 226 6.84 -20.61 -15.69
N LEU A 227 6.71 -21.01 -16.95
CA LEU A 227 6.75 -22.42 -17.36
C LEU A 227 8.13 -22.80 -17.92
N GLU A 228 8.69 -23.89 -17.39
CA GLU A 228 9.93 -24.52 -17.86
C GLU A 228 9.63 -25.92 -18.46
N PRO A 229 9.47 -26.02 -19.79
CA PRO A 229 9.05 -27.25 -20.45
C PRO A 229 10.13 -28.35 -20.50
N GLN A 230 11.42 -28.01 -20.44
CA GLN A 230 12.52 -28.98 -20.52
C GLN A 230 12.72 -29.77 -19.22
N PHE A 231 12.19 -29.28 -18.09
CA PHE A 231 12.28 -29.94 -16.77
C PHE A 231 10.94 -30.49 -16.30
N ASN A 232 10.30 -31.36 -17.09
CA ASN A 232 9.03 -32.00 -16.71
C ASN A 232 7.87 -30.98 -16.50
N ASN A 233 7.80 -29.94 -17.34
CA ASN A 233 6.81 -28.86 -17.27
C ASN A 233 6.74 -28.21 -15.88
N LEU A 234 7.90 -27.79 -15.38
CA LEU A 234 8.05 -27.20 -14.07
C LEU A 234 7.51 -25.77 -14.08
N GLU A 235 6.76 -25.37 -13.05
CA GLU A 235 6.10 -24.06 -12.99
C GLU A 235 6.64 -23.27 -11.78
N GLU A 236 7.34 -22.17 -12.06
CA GLU A 236 8.02 -21.33 -11.06
C GLU A 236 7.17 -20.10 -10.71
N LEU A 237 6.87 -19.89 -9.43
CA LEU A 237 6.29 -18.63 -8.95
C LEU A 237 7.43 -17.75 -8.43
N VAL A 238 7.69 -16.64 -9.11
CA VAL A 238 8.68 -15.64 -8.68
C VAL A 238 8.03 -14.54 -7.84
N PHE A 239 6.86 -14.04 -8.28
CA PHE A 239 6.13 -12.98 -7.57
C PHE A 239 4.69 -13.40 -7.21
N PHE A 240 4.24 -13.06 -6.00
CA PHE A 240 2.83 -13.19 -5.60
C PHE A 240 1.97 -12.05 -6.17
N GLY A 241 2.57 -10.89 -6.37
CA GLY A 241 1.99 -9.71 -6.99
C GLY A 241 3.08 -8.72 -7.39
N LEU A 242 2.70 -7.68 -8.12
CA LEU A 242 3.52 -6.50 -8.38
C LEU A 242 2.62 -5.30 -8.68
N SER A 243 3.09 -4.11 -8.36
CA SER A 243 2.44 -2.84 -8.65
C SER A 243 3.34 -1.96 -9.50
N THR A 244 2.74 -1.18 -10.39
CA THR A 244 3.43 -0.09 -11.08
C THR A 244 3.41 1.20 -10.24
N PRO A 245 4.50 1.99 -10.23
CA PRO A 245 4.46 3.40 -9.86
C PRO A 245 3.59 4.22 -10.86
N PRO A 246 3.25 5.49 -10.56
CA PRO A 246 2.61 6.39 -11.52
C PRO A 246 3.52 6.65 -12.74
N SER A 247 3.06 6.33 -13.96
CA SER A 247 3.88 6.45 -15.18
C SER A 247 3.91 7.87 -15.75
N ASN A 248 2.86 8.67 -15.56
CA ASN A 248 2.69 10.02 -16.13
C ASN A 248 3.26 11.15 -15.23
N HIS A 249 4.34 10.88 -14.50
CA HIS A 249 4.80 11.75 -13.43
C HIS A 249 5.71 12.91 -13.92
N GLN A 250 5.40 14.16 -13.52
CA GLN A 250 6.08 15.38 -14.03
C GLN A 250 7.61 15.46 -13.84
N ASN A 251 8.17 14.76 -12.85
CA ASN A 251 9.63 14.72 -12.62
C ASN A 251 10.33 13.64 -13.47
N TRP A 252 9.60 12.82 -14.22
CA TRP A 252 10.18 11.72 -14.99
C TRP A 252 10.56 12.24 -16.38
N PRO A 253 11.81 12.05 -16.83
CA PRO A 253 12.22 12.42 -18.17
C PRO A 253 11.61 11.46 -19.20
N ASP A 254 11.49 11.91 -20.45
CA ASP A 254 10.96 11.13 -21.59
C ASP A 254 11.55 9.72 -21.70
N SER A 255 12.82 9.51 -21.30
CA SER A 255 13.48 8.20 -21.30
C SER A 255 12.85 7.21 -20.33
N VAL A 256 12.41 7.65 -19.14
CA VAL A 256 11.73 6.81 -18.16
C VAL A 256 10.27 6.61 -18.57
N LEU A 257 9.60 7.70 -19.00
CA LEU A 257 8.22 7.64 -19.51
C LEU A 257 8.09 6.60 -20.63
N GLN A 258 9.01 6.59 -21.60
CA GLN A 258 9.01 5.64 -22.71
C GLN A 258 9.10 4.17 -22.26
N ILE A 259 9.81 3.88 -21.15
CA ILE A 259 9.91 2.52 -20.60
C ILE A 259 8.61 2.15 -19.89
N THR A 260 8.07 3.04 -19.06
CA THR A 260 6.92 2.72 -18.22
C THR A 260 5.57 2.84 -18.93
N ASP A 261 5.47 3.63 -19.99
CA ASP A 261 4.27 3.66 -20.84
C ASP A 261 4.08 2.35 -21.64
N ALA A 262 5.11 1.51 -21.75
CA ALA A 262 4.98 0.15 -22.28
C ALA A 262 4.27 -0.81 -21.30
N TYR A 263 4.11 -0.41 -20.03
CA TYR A 263 3.62 -1.23 -18.93
C TYR A 263 2.43 -0.54 -18.24
N HIS A 264 1.21 -0.99 -18.57
CA HIS A 264 -0.02 -0.36 -18.11
C HIS A 264 -0.11 -0.24 -16.59
N GLN A 265 -0.50 0.95 -16.09
CA GLN A 265 -0.55 1.22 -14.66
C GLN A 265 -1.63 0.39 -13.93
N GLY A 266 -1.26 -0.16 -12.77
CA GLY A 266 -2.13 -0.86 -11.84
C GLY A 266 -1.38 -1.89 -11.03
N VAL A 267 -2.09 -2.97 -10.66
CA VAL A 267 -1.55 -4.08 -9.86
C VAL A 267 -1.81 -5.41 -10.57
N LEU A 268 -0.81 -6.28 -10.64
CA LEU A 268 -0.93 -7.65 -11.11
C LEU A 268 -0.84 -8.61 -9.91
N MET A 269 -1.69 -9.62 -9.86
CA MET A 269 -1.80 -10.55 -8.74
C MET A 269 -1.86 -12.00 -9.20
N HIS A 270 -1.14 -12.88 -8.51
CA HIS A 270 -1.32 -14.33 -8.66
C HIS A 270 -2.67 -14.75 -8.06
N TYR A 271 -3.46 -15.52 -8.83
CA TYR A 271 -4.88 -15.77 -8.51
C TYR A 271 -5.16 -16.44 -7.15
N VAL A 272 -4.19 -17.15 -6.55
CA VAL A 272 -4.33 -17.75 -5.22
C VAL A 272 -4.26 -16.70 -4.09
N ASN A 273 -3.62 -15.55 -4.32
CA ASN A 273 -3.36 -14.53 -3.30
C ASN A 273 -4.53 -13.55 -3.07
N ILE A 274 -5.59 -13.64 -3.89
CA ILE A 274 -6.78 -12.78 -3.82
C ILE A 274 -7.82 -13.37 -2.86
N GLY A 275 -8.23 -12.61 -1.84
CA GLY A 275 -9.33 -12.93 -0.92
C GLY A 275 -8.98 -14.01 0.11
N ALA A 276 -9.35 -13.80 1.38
CA ALA A 276 -9.13 -14.78 2.46
C ALA A 276 -10.07 -15.99 2.39
N ASN A 277 -11.14 -15.92 1.59
CA ASN A 277 -12.08 -17.01 1.33
C ASN A 277 -11.82 -17.76 0.00
N ASN A 278 -10.66 -17.55 -0.62
CA ASN A 278 -10.27 -18.23 -1.85
C ASN A 278 -10.10 -19.75 -1.60
N PRO A 279 -10.79 -20.63 -2.36
CA PRO A 279 -10.67 -22.08 -2.18
C PRO A 279 -9.39 -22.66 -2.81
N ASN A 280 -8.68 -21.89 -3.62
CA ASN A 280 -7.45 -22.34 -4.26
C ASN A 280 -6.28 -22.34 -3.28
N SER A 281 -5.20 -23.04 -3.63
CA SER A 281 -4.01 -23.14 -2.81
C SER A 281 -2.78 -23.30 -3.69
N LEU A 282 -1.66 -22.73 -3.27
CA LEU A 282 -0.39 -22.79 -3.96
C LEU A 282 0.07 -24.26 -4.05
N PRO A 283 0.35 -24.78 -5.26
CA PRO A 283 0.83 -26.14 -5.43
C PRO A 283 2.25 -26.30 -4.88
N ALA A 284 2.74 -27.54 -4.81
CA ALA A 284 4.14 -27.78 -4.48
C ALA A 284 5.05 -27.17 -5.56
N PRO A 285 6.23 -26.58 -5.20
CA PRO A 285 6.83 -26.53 -3.87
C PRO A 285 6.27 -25.43 -2.94
N TYR A 286 5.49 -24.49 -3.46
CA TYR A 286 5.01 -23.29 -2.75
C TYR A 286 3.94 -23.52 -1.68
N THR A 287 3.59 -24.78 -1.40
CA THR A 287 2.53 -25.13 -0.44
C THR A 287 2.78 -24.60 0.97
N ALA A 288 4.04 -24.36 1.36
CA ALA A 288 4.42 -23.76 2.64
C ALA A 288 3.95 -22.30 2.82
N TYR A 289 3.66 -21.58 1.73
CA TYR A 289 3.16 -20.20 1.77
C TYR A 289 1.62 -20.13 1.93
N ASN A 290 0.90 -21.25 1.78
CA ASN A 290 -0.53 -21.30 2.10
C ASN A 290 -0.73 -21.04 3.60
N GLY A 291 -1.60 -20.08 3.93
CA GLY A 291 -1.78 -19.54 5.28
C GLY A 291 -0.93 -18.30 5.56
N LEU A 292 0.23 -18.15 4.90
CA LEU A 292 1.15 -17.02 5.13
C LEU A 292 0.85 -15.81 4.23
N VAL A 293 0.42 -16.03 2.98
CA VAL A 293 0.26 -14.95 1.96
C VAL A 293 -1.12 -14.91 1.27
N ASN A 294 -2.00 -15.88 1.53
CA ASN A 294 -3.29 -16.02 0.86
C ASN A 294 -4.49 -15.53 1.71
N LYS A 295 -4.27 -14.57 2.61
CA LYS A 295 -5.33 -13.90 3.39
C LYS A 295 -5.78 -12.56 2.80
N GLY A 296 -5.52 -12.33 1.51
CA GLY A 296 -5.82 -11.08 0.81
C GLY A 296 -4.93 -9.87 1.18
N LYS A 297 -4.00 -10.02 2.13
CA LYS A 297 -3.07 -8.96 2.55
C LYS A 297 -1.97 -8.66 1.52
N MET A 298 -1.69 -9.59 0.61
CA MET A 298 -0.76 -9.32 -0.50
C MET A 298 -1.29 -8.20 -1.42
N LEU A 299 -2.60 -8.16 -1.73
CA LEU A 299 -3.14 -7.02 -2.49
C LEU A 299 -3.16 -5.72 -1.65
N VAL A 300 -3.25 -5.80 -0.32
CA VAL A 300 -3.11 -4.60 0.54
C VAL A 300 -1.69 -4.03 0.41
N HIS A 301 -0.68 -4.89 0.42
CA HIS A 301 0.73 -4.55 0.19
C HIS A 301 0.97 -3.92 -1.19
N GLU A 302 0.56 -4.59 -2.28
CA GLU A 302 0.72 -4.02 -3.64
C GLU A 302 -0.06 -2.72 -3.83
N THR A 303 -1.24 -2.57 -3.20
CA THR A 303 -1.99 -1.31 -3.24
C THR A 303 -1.27 -0.19 -2.47
N GLY A 304 -0.50 -0.53 -1.42
CA GLY A 304 0.42 0.39 -0.77
C GLY A 304 1.49 0.91 -1.74
N HIS A 305 2.14 0.02 -2.50
CA HIS A 305 3.08 0.41 -3.56
C HIS A 305 2.43 1.27 -4.66
N TYR A 306 1.22 0.92 -5.11
CA TYR A 306 0.46 1.70 -6.11
C TYR A 306 0.20 3.14 -5.65
N LEU A 307 0.06 3.33 -4.33
CA LEU A 307 -0.14 4.60 -3.64
C LEU A 307 1.17 5.20 -3.09
N GLY A 308 2.33 4.72 -3.57
CA GLY A 308 3.64 5.35 -3.36
C GLY A 308 4.43 4.89 -2.12
N LEU A 309 3.98 3.85 -1.41
CA LEU A 309 4.78 3.29 -0.31
C LEU A 309 5.94 2.45 -0.83
N ARG A 310 7.07 2.49 -0.12
CA ARG A 310 8.19 1.56 -0.26
C ARG A 310 8.07 0.42 0.76
N HIS A 311 8.89 -0.61 0.61
CA HIS A 311 9.13 -1.59 1.68
C HIS A 311 9.73 -0.93 2.92
N ILE A 312 9.43 -1.41 4.13
CA ILE A 312 9.93 -0.79 5.38
C ILE A 312 11.45 -0.92 5.60
N TRP A 313 12.12 -1.79 4.84
CA TRP A 313 13.59 -1.87 4.78
C TRP A 313 14.17 -1.12 3.56
N ALA A 314 13.31 -0.42 2.80
CA ALA A 314 13.64 0.38 1.63
C ALA A 314 14.45 -0.33 0.53
N ASP A 315 14.40 -1.66 0.50
CA ASP A 315 15.21 -2.52 -0.38
C ASP A 315 16.73 -2.30 -0.20
N GLY A 316 17.14 -1.91 1.01
CA GLY A 316 18.53 -1.68 1.41
C GLY A 316 18.83 -2.14 2.84
N ASP A 317 19.97 -1.67 3.37
CA ASP A 317 20.36 -1.86 4.77
C ASP A 317 19.93 -0.66 5.65
N CYS A 318 20.37 -0.62 6.91
CA CYS A 318 20.09 0.47 7.84
C CYS A 318 20.61 1.88 7.43
N THR A 319 21.20 2.03 6.23
CA THR A 319 21.59 3.33 5.67
C THR A 319 20.58 3.89 4.67
N ILE A 320 19.60 3.09 4.25
CA ILE A 320 18.50 3.49 3.36
C ILE A 320 17.20 3.52 4.20
N ASP A 321 16.28 4.40 3.80
CA ASP A 321 15.05 4.73 4.52
C ASP A 321 13.86 4.63 3.54
N ASP A 322 12.70 4.17 4.02
CA ASP A 322 11.47 4.13 3.22
C ASP A 322 10.89 5.54 3.00
N HIS A 323 11.51 6.52 3.68
CA HIS A 323 11.22 7.93 3.76
C HIS A 323 10.03 8.26 4.64
N ILE A 324 9.70 7.44 5.63
CA ILE A 324 8.54 7.65 6.50
C ILE A 324 8.99 7.68 7.96
N SER A 325 8.86 8.85 8.61
CA SER A 325 9.51 9.09 9.91
C SER A 325 8.94 8.30 11.11
N ASP A 326 7.88 7.51 10.91
CA ASP A 326 7.24 6.69 11.94
C ASP A 326 7.28 5.17 11.66
N THR A 327 7.96 4.73 10.59
CA THR A 327 8.33 3.34 10.36
C THR A 327 9.73 3.06 10.94
N PRO A 328 9.89 2.08 11.86
CA PRO A 328 11.20 1.64 12.35
C PRO A 328 12.10 1.14 11.22
N LEU A 329 13.38 1.56 11.23
CA LEU A 329 14.35 1.12 10.23
C LEU A 329 14.55 -0.40 10.28
N ALA A 330 14.52 -1.03 9.11
CA ALA A 330 14.80 -2.44 8.92
C ALA A 330 15.95 -2.62 7.93
N ASN A 331 16.79 -3.65 8.11
CA ASN A 331 17.87 -3.95 7.16
C ASN A 331 17.53 -5.06 6.14
N ASN A 332 16.37 -5.69 6.32
CA ASN A 332 15.89 -6.84 5.56
C ASN A 332 14.38 -7.02 5.82
N PRO A 333 13.66 -7.72 4.93
CA PRO A 333 12.30 -8.22 5.18
C PRO A 333 12.22 -9.23 6.33
N SER A 334 11.03 -9.39 6.91
CA SER A 334 10.74 -10.43 7.92
C SER A 334 10.59 -11.86 7.38
N GLN A 335 10.85 -12.16 6.09
CA GLN A 335 10.91 -13.53 5.54
C GLN A 335 9.73 -14.45 5.92
N TYR A 336 8.52 -13.90 5.86
CA TYR A 336 7.24 -14.50 6.27
C TYR A 336 7.19 -14.99 7.73
N ASN A 337 8.06 -14.48 8.59
CA ASN A 337 8.06 -14.71 10.03
C ASN A 337 7.32 -13.58 10.78
N CYS A 338 7.11 -13.79 12.09
CA CYS A 338 6.43 -12.86 12.99
C CYS A 338 7.24 -12.66 14.29
N ASN A 339 8.55 -12.41 14.20
CA ASN A 339 9.41 -12.25 15.38
C ASN A 339 9.22 -10.87 16.03
N PRO A 340 8.58 -10.77 17.22
CA PRO A 340 8.30 -9.48 17.87
C PRO A 340 9.53 -8.89 18.59
N SER A 341 10.65 -9.62 18.63
CA SER A 341 11.90 -9.25 19.31
C SER A 341 13.02 -8.91 18.34
N LEU A 342 12.76 -8.91 17.03
CA LEU A 342 13.72 -8.47 16.04
C LEU A 342 13.86 -6.95 16.13
N ASN A 343 15.08 -6.47 16.42
CA ASN A 343 15.51 -5.12 16.07
C ASN A 343 16.82 -5.24 15.27
N SER A 344 16.78 -4.91 13.98
CA SER A 344 17.90 -5.04 13.06
C SER A 344 18.74 -3.77 12.90
N CYS A 345 18.15 -2.62 13.21
CA CYS A 345 18.78 -1.31 13.09
C CYS A 345 18.75 -0.60 14.46
N VAL A 346 19.10 0.68 14.49
CA VAL A 346 18.90 1.54 15.67
C VAL A 346 18.21 2.80 15.18
N ASP A 347 17.03 3.08 15.70
CA ASP A 347 16.26 4.28 15.37
C ASP A 347 16.12 5.25 16.55
N ASN A 348 15.37 6.33 16.32
CA ASN A 348 15.05 7.33 17.33
C ASN A 348 13.64 7.90 17.11
N ILE A 349 12.66 7.01 16.96
CA ILE A 349 11.27 7.40 16.77
C ILE A 349 10.70 7.86 18.12
N ASN A 350 10.36 9.15 18.22
CA ASN A 350 9.84 9.79 19.43
C ASN A 350 10.75 9.63 20.68
N GLY A 351 12.08 9.57 20.50
CA GLY A 351 13.03 9.44 21.60
C GLY A 351 13.29 8.00 22.06
N GLN A 352 12.87 7.00 21.28
CA GLN A 352 13.01 5.57 21.56
C GLN A 352 13.58 4.85 20.34
N ASP A 353 14.31 3.77 20.59
CA ASP A 353 14.74 2.78 19.58
C ASP A 353 13.66 1.71 19.50
N LEU A 354 13.06 1.52 18.32
CA LEU A 354 11.93 0.62 18.12
C LEU A 354 12.34 -0.69 17.42
N PRO A 355 11.69 -1.84 17.73
CA PRO A 355 11.92 -3.06 16.99
C PRO A 355 11.33 -3.00 15.57
N ASN A 356 11.80 -3.86 14.66
CA ASN A 356 11.22 -4.01 13.32
C ASN A 356 9.69 -4.18 13.41
N MET A 357 8.96 -3.44 12.59
CA MET A 357 7.49 -3.41 12.62
C MET A 357 6.88 -4.52 11.77
N THR A 358 6.97 -5.77 12.25
CA THR A 358 6.40 -6.95 11.56
C THR A 358 4.87 -6.91 11.39
N GLU A 359 4.18 -5.97 12.04
CA GLU A 359 2.77 -5.67 11.80
C GLU A 359 2.51 -4.78 10.58
N ASN A 360 3.54 -4.23 9.95
CA ASN A 360 3.39 -3.33 8.81
C ASN A 360 2.99 -4.12 7.55
N TYR A 361 2.00 -3.64 6.79
CA TYR A 361 1.64 -4.28 5.52
C TYR A 361 2.76 -4.20 4.46
N MET A 362 3.70 -3.25 4.57
CA MET A 362 4.85 -3.11 3.68
C MET A 362 6.09 -3.93 4.12
N ASP A 363 5.94 -4.82 5.11
CA ASP A 363 6.92 -5.88 5.43
C ASP A 363 6.53 -7.20 4.74
N TYR A 364 7.50 -8.04 4.37
CA TYR A 364 7.25 -9.46 4.08
C TYR A 364 7.17 -10.28 5.38
N SER A 365 6.34 -9.86 6.32
CA SER A 365 5.95 -10.71 7.45
C SER A 365 4.75 -11.59 7.06
N SER A 366 4.40 -12.60 7.88
CA SER A 366 3.21 -13.41 7.59
C SER A 366 1.92 -12.59 7.73
N SER A 367 0.91 -12.93 6.94
CA SER A 367 -0.47 -12.44 7.09
C SER A 367 -1.07 -12.67 8.49
N ASP A 368 -0.44 -13.49 9.34
CA ASP A 368 -0.80 -13.66 10.76
C ASP A 368 -0.39 -12.47 11.66
N CYS A 369 0.67 -11.74 11.31
CA CYS A 369 1.15 -10.59 12.08
C CYS A 369 0.89 -9.24 11.40
N GLN A 370 0.93 -9.13 10.07
CA GLN A 370 0.56 -7.90 9.35
C GLN A 370 -0.83 -7.38 9.79
N ASN A 371 -0.96 -6.17 10.31
CA ASN A 371 -2.24 -5.59 10.77
C ASN A 371 -2.33 -4.06 10.76
N ALA A 372 -1.33 -3.34 10.23
CA ALA A 372 -1.29 -1.88 10.25
C ALA A 372 -0.55 -1.24 9.05
N PHE A 373 -1.02 -0.05 8.67
CA PHE A 373 -0.15 1.02 8.15
C PHE A 373 0.17 1.99 9.29
N THR A 374 1.27 2.72 9.17
CA THR A 374 1.56 3.87 10.06
C THR A 374 0.74 5.10 9.68
N ILE A 375 0.78 6.15 10.50
CA ILE A 375 0.18 7.45 10.22
C ILE A 375 0.96 8.13 9.07
N GLY A 376 2.29 8.08 9.11
CA GLY A 376 3.14 8.57 8.02
C GLY A 376 2.87 7.87 6.68
N GLN A 377 2.70 6.55 6.68
CA GLN A 377 2.30 5.80 5.48
C GLN A 377 0.92 6.23 4.97
N ALA A 378 -0.05 6.41 5.88
CA ALA A 378 -1.37 6.92 5.51
C ALA A 378 -1.29 8.32 4.87
N ASP A 379 -0.45 9.21 5.40
CA ASP A 379 -0.27 10.56 4.89
C ASP A 379 0.40 10.57 3.51
N VAL A 380 1.44 9.75 3.30
CA VAL A 380 2.09 9.55 1.99
C VAL A 380 1.07 9.10 0.94
N MET A 381 0.26 8.07 1.24
CA MET A 381 -0.75 7.57 0.30
C MET A 381 -1.81 8.62 -0.06
N ARG A 382 -2.20 9.45 0.91
CA ARG A 382 -3.13 10.58 0.68
C ARG A 382 -2.49 11.67 -0.17
N ALA A 383 -1.25 12.07 0.13
CA ALA A 383 -0.51 13.04 -0.67
C ALA A 383 -0.31 12.56 -2.12
N VAL A 384 -0.15 11.25 -2.34
CA VAL A 384 -0.10 10.66 -3.70
C VAL A 384 -1.44 10.78 -4.43
N LEU A 385 -2.55 10.45 -3.77
CA LEU A 385 -3.89 10.67 -4.35
C LEU A 385 -4.16 12.14 -4.67
N GLU A 386 -3.71 13.06 -3.81
CA GLU A 386 -3.98 14.49 -3.92
C GLU A 386 -3.14 15.25 -4.96
N ASN A 387 -1.95 14.73 -5.32
CA ASN A 387 -0.98 15.45 -6.16
C ASN A 387 -0.55 14.67 -7.41
N PHE A 388 -0.66 13.33 -7.39
CA PHE A 388 -0.11 12.45 -8.44
C PHE A 388 -1.13 11.45 -9.01
N ARG A 389 -2.29 11.28 -8.38
CA ARG A 389 -3.43 10.47 -8.88
C ARG A 389 -4.77 11.22 -8.67
N ILE A 390 -4.81 12.48 -9.08
CA ILE A 390 -5.85 13.47 -8.72
C ILE A 390 -7.27 13.05 -9.12
N ASP A 391 -7.43 12.47 -10.31
CA ASP A 391 -8.74 12.10 -10.86
C ASP A 391 -9.24 10.71 -10.41
N LEU A 392 -8.38 9.93 -9.72
CA LEU A 392 -8.67 8.54 -9.33
C LEU A 392 -9.71 8.44 -8.18
N PRO A 393 -9.58 9.17 -7.05
CA PRO A 393 -10.52 9.03 -5.95
C PRO A 393 -11.72 9.96 -6.09
N THR A 394 -12.92 9.45 -5.78
CA THR A 394 -14.03 10.32 -5.38
C THR A 394 -13.77 10.83 -3.97
N VAL A 395 -13.64 12.15 -3.80
CA VAL A 395 -13.43 12.77 -2.47
C VAL A 395 -14.77 12.99 -1.77
N ILE A 396 -15.05 12.19 -0.74
CA ILE A 396 -16.15 12.43 0.19
C ILE A 396 -15.62 13.30 1.33
N SER A 397 -15.63 14.62 1.11
CA SER A 397 -15.43 15.56 2.19
C SER A 397 -16.65 15.53 3.10
N THR A 398 -16.48 15.09 4.34
CA THR A 398 -17.44 15.50 5.37
C THR A 398 -17.22 16.99 5.56
N ALA A 399 -18.24 17.80 5.30
CA ALA A 399 -18.19 19.24 5.50
C ALA A 399 -18.20 19.56 7.01
N SER A 400 -17.15 19.16 7.73
CA SER A 400 -16.61 20.04 8.75
C SER A 400 -16.36 21.38 8.06
N ILE A 401 -16.97 22.43 8.60
CA ILE A 401 -16.43 23.77 8.38
C ILE A 401 -14.95 23.65 8.75
N ALA A 402 -14.05 24.02 7.85
CA ALA A 402 -12.63 24.09 8.17
C ALA A 402 -12.47 25.09 9.32
N GLU A 403 -12.44 24.58 10.56
CA GLU A 403 -12.24 25.39 11.74
C GLU A 403 -10.87 26.05 11.56
N SER A 404 -10.89 27.37 11.43
CA SER A 404 -9.70 28.22 11.38
C SER A 404 -8.97 28.09 12.72
N ASN A 405 -8.19 27.03 12.87
CA ASN A 405 -7.57 26.60 14.12
C ASN A 405 -6.38 27.49 14.46
N LEU A 406 -6.67 28.74 14.83
CA LEU A 406 -5.73 29.72 15.36
C LEU A 406 -5.96 29.98 16.86
N LEU A 407 -6.73 29.11 17.51
CA LEU A 407 -6.90 28.95 18.96
C LEU A 407 -6.74 27.45 19.28
N GLU A 408 -5.49 26.97 19.34
CA GLU A 408 -5.06 25.55 19.36
C GLU A 408 -5.65 24.65 20.49
N LYS A 409 -6.51 25.17 21.38
CA LYS A 409 -7.04 24.39 22.50
C LYS A 409 -8.35 24.91 23.10
N VAL A 410 -9.33 25.23 22.25
CA VAL A 410 -10.71 25.43 22.74
C VAL A 410 -11.41 24.08 22.89
N ILE A 411 -11.93 23.78 24.08
CA ILE A 411 -12.62 22.52 24.39
C ILE A 411 -13.98 22.84 25.02
N ILE A 412 -15.06 22.31 24.45
CA ILE A 412 -16.40 22.37 25.05
C ILE A 412 -16.75 21.03 25.70
N TYR A 413 -17.14 21.07 26.98
CA TYR A 413 -17.55 19.88 27.73
C TYR A 413 -18.61 20.19 28.82
N PRO A 414 -19.50 19.24 29.14
CA PRO A 414 -19.80 18.03 28.37
C PRO A 414 -20.42 18.37 27.01
N ASN A 415 -20.30 17.46 26.04
CA ASN A 415 -20.93 17.57 24.72
C ASN A 415 -21.13 16.13 24.18
N PRO A 416 -22.37 15.59 24.13
CA PRO A 416 -23.65 16.20 24.46
C PRO A 416 -23.82 16.70 25.90
N SER A 417 -24.82 17.55 26.15
CA SER A 417 -25.10 18.12 27.47
C SER A 417 -26.58 18.38 27.74
N ASN A 418 -26.98 18.38 29.01
CA ASN A 418 -28.33 18.76 29.44
C ASN A 418 -28.45 20.29 29.62
N GLY A 419 -27.94 21.07 28.65
CA GLY A 419 -27.96 22.54 28.67
C GLY A 419 -26.82 23.23 29.44
N ASN A 420 -26.06 22.53 30.29
CA ASN A 420 -24.91 23.13 30.98
C ASN A 420 -23.59 22.70 30.32
N VAL A 421 -22.86 23.67 29.76
CA VAL A 421 -21.55 23.45 29.11
C VAL A 421 -20.49 24.41 29.65
N PHE A 422 -19.24 23.96 29.63
CA PHE A 422 -18.05 24.75 29.90
C PHE A 422 -17.24 24.85 28.61
N ILE A 423 -16.70 26.03 28.34
CA ILE A 423 -15.76 26.27 27.24
C ILE A 423 -14.42 26.64 27.87
N ASP A 424 -13.45 25.74 27.84
CA ASP A 424 -12.06 26.06 28.18
C ASP A 424 -11.36 26.57 26.92
N LEU A 425 -10.83 27.79 26.97
CA LEU A 425 -10.09 28.45 25.89
C LEU A 425 -8.60 28.05 25.87
N GLY A 426 -8.18 27.19 26.80
CA GLY A 426 -6.79 26.75 27.03
C GLY A 426 -5.92 27.80 27.71
N THR A 427 -6.10 29.07 27.32
CA THR A 427 -5.33 30.25 27.74
C THR A 427 -6.27 31.39 28.17
N ASN A 428 -5.74 32.43 28.83
CA ASN A 428 -6.51 33.64 29.13
C ASN A 428 -6.59 34.54 27.89
N ILE A 429 -7.78 34.75 27.34
CA ILE A 429 -8.03 35.67 26.22
C ILE A 429 -8.53 37.02 26.77
N GLU A 430 -7.93 38.12 26.30
CA GLU A 430 -8.25 39.46 26.81
C GLU A 430 -9.67 39.90 26.49
N ASN A 431 -10.12 39.77 25.23
CA ASN A 431 -11.48 40.10 24.80
C ASN A 431 -11.99 39.01 23.84
N VAL A 432 -13.11 38.38 24.18
CA VAL A 432 -13.77 37.37 23.33
C VAL A 432 -15.28 37.54 23.33
N GLN A 433 -15.86 37.61 22.13
CA GLN A 433 -17.28 37.51 21.89
C GLN A 433 -17.65 36.05 21.64
N LEU A 434 -18.64 35.56 22.37
CA LEU A 434 -19.30 34.28 22.14
C LEU A 434 -20.66 34.53 21.50
N SER A 435 -20.97 33.79 20.43
CA SER A 435 -22.30 33.68 19.84
C SER A 435 -22.70 32.20 19.77
N ILE A 436 -23.99 31.91 19.86
CA ILE A 436 -24.55 30.56 19.67
C ILE A 436 -25.64 30.63 18.62
N PHE A 437 -25.63 29.70 17.68
CA PHE A 437 -26.60 29.58 16.60
C PHE A 437 -27.37 28.27 16.69
N ASN A 438 -28.63 28.25 16.28
CA ASN A 438 -29.37 27.00 16.06
C ASN A 438 -29.01 26.37 14.70
N GLY A 439 -29.51 25.16 14.44
CA GLY A 439 -29.33 24.46 13.16
C GLY A 439 -29.86 25.16 11.90
N VAL A 440 -30.52 26.32 12.01
CA VAL A 440 -30.99 27.16 10.90
C VAL A 440 -30.16 28.46 10.78
N GLY A 441 -29.07 28.59 11.55
CA GLY A 441 -28.19 29.77 11.53
C GLY A 441 -28.75 31.01 12.24
N GLN A 442 -29.81 30.89 13.04
CA GLN A 442 -30.34 31.99 13.83
C GLN A 442 -29.54 32.13 15.13
N VAL A 443 -29.17 33.36 15.50
CA VAL A 443 -28.49 33.65 16.78
C VAL A 443 -29.46 33.41 17.94
N VAL A 444 -29.06 32.52 18.85
CA VAL A 444 -29.76 32.13 20.08
C VAL A 444 -29.21 32.88 21.29
N LEU A 445 -27.90 33.13 21.31
CA LEU A 445 -27.21 33.84 22.39
C LEU A 445 -26.01 34.62 21.85
N THR A 446 -25.75 35.80 22.39
CA THR A 446 -24.44 36.48 22.25
C THR A 446 -24.02 37.05 23.62
N LYS A 447 -22.75 36.86 23.99
CA LYS A 447 -22.13 37.38 25.23
C LYS A 447 -20.69 37.79 24.96
N ASN A 448 -20.20 38.82 25.64
CA ASN A 448 -18.79 39.22 25.60
C ASN A 448 -18.12 38.91 26.93
N TYR A 449 -16.87 38.46 26.90
CA TYR A 449 -16.06 38.13 28.07
C TYR A 449 -14.70 38.81 27.99
N VAL A 450 -14.18 39.20 29.16
CA VAL A 450 -12.89 39.90 29.30
C VAL A 450 -11.99 39.11 30.24
N LYS A 451 -10.73 38.90 29.86
CA LYS A 451 -9.68 38.17 30.61
C LYS A 451 -10.17 36.83 31.17
N THR A 452 -10.77 36.02 30.30
CA THR A 452 -11.29 34.70 30.67
C THR A 452 -10.47 33.56 30.08
N LYS A 453 -10.41 32.45 30.82
CA LYS A 453 -9.94 31.14 30.32
C LYS A 453 -11.09 30.14 30.21
N ILE A 454 -12.01 30.10 31.17
CA ILE A 454 -13.13 29.15 31.18
C ILE A 454 -14.44 29.93 31.21
N ILE A 455 -15.31 29.64 30.24
CA ILE A 455 -16.65 30.23 30.14
C ILE A 455 -17.69 29.18 30.56
N PRO A 456 -18.32 29.30 31.73
CA PRO A 456 -19.49 28.50 32.09
C PRO A 456 -20.74 29.05 31.39
N LEU A 457 -21.53 28.16 30.78
CA LEU A 457 -22.80 28.46 30.12
C LEU A 457 -23.89 27.52 30.63
N GLY A 458 -24.91 28.11 31.24
CA GLY A 458 -26.23 27.49 31.35
C GLY A 458 -27.09 27.96 30.18
N LEU A 459 -27.55 27.02 29.37
CA LEU A 459 -28.38 27.21 28.19
C LEU A 459 -29.79 26.66 28.49
N ALA A 460 -30.74 27.55 28.72
CA ALA A 460 -32.16 27.21 28.82
C ALA A 460 -32.78 27.17 27.42
N ILE A 461 -32.39 26.18 26.62
CA ILE A 461 -32.77 26.00 25.21
C ILE A 461 -33.26 24.56 24.98
N GLU A 462 -34.10 24.37 23.96
CA GLU A 462 -34.65 23.06 23.61
C GLU A 462 -33.56 22.05 23.20
N PRO A 463 -33.79 20.73 23.35
CA PRO A 463 -32.89 19.71 22.82
C PRO A 463 -32.67 19.85 21.31
N GLY A 464 -31.43 19.70 20.86
CA GLY A 464 -31.07 19.90 19.46
C GLY A 464 -29.59 20.20 19.22
N VAL A 465 -29.26 20.47 17.95
CA VAL A 465 -27.91 20.81 17.50
C VAL A 465 -27.75 22.32 17.42
N TYR A 466 -26.69 22.83 18.06
CA TYR A 466 -26.32 24.24 18.07
C TYR A 466 -24.84 24.40 17.69
N PHE A 467 -24.46 25.61 17.29
CA PHE A 467 -23.08 25.96 16.95
C PHE A 467 -22.64 27.11 17.83
N VAL A 468 -21.57 26.91 18.60
CA VAL A 468 -20.89 28.00 19.33
C VAL A 468 -19.88 28.62 18.39
N GLN A 469 -19.81 29.95 18.34
CA GLN A 469 -18.78 30.72 17.66
C GLN A 469 -18.10 31.65 18.67
N LEU A 470 -16.78 31.70 18.63
CA LEU A 470 -15.95 32.67 19.34
C LEU A 470 -15.32 33.63 18.34
N SER A 471 -15.27 34.92 18.67
CA SER A 471 -14.57 35.95 17.91
C SER A 471 -13.73 36.81 18.84
N THR A 472 -12.48 37.05 18.48
CA THR A 472 -11.56 37.96 19.20
C THR A 472 -11.48 39.32 18.51
N GLU A 473 -11.00 40.34 19.22
CA GLU A 473 -10.79 41.68 18.63
C GLU A 473 -9.76 41.68 17.48
N ASN A 474 -8.83 40.73 17.46
CA ASN A 474 -7.84 40.56 16.39
C ASN A 474 -8.41 39.86 15.14
N GLY A 475 -9.74 39.74 15.01
CA GLY A 475 -10.42 39.12 13.88
C GLY A 475 -10.36 37.60 13.83
N LYS A 476 -9.64 36.92 14.74
CA LYS A 476 -9.66 35.45 14.81
C LYS A 476 -11.05 34.98 15.23
N GLN A 477 -11.58 34.02 14.48
CA GLN A 477 -12.83 33.33 14.78
C GLN A 477 -12.59 31.82 14.93
N TRP A 478 -13.41 31.18 15.75
CA TRP A 478 -13.45 29.75 15.98
C TRP A 478 -14.91 29.31 16.14
N SER A 479 -15.27 28.08 15.78
CA SER A 479 -16.65 27.61 15.92
C SER A 479 -16.75 26.10 16.11
N GLN A 480 -17.54 25.61 17.06
CA GLN A 480 -17.75 24.18 17.30
C GLN A 480 -19.22 23.82 17.50
N LYS A 481 -19.60 22.64 17.02
CA LYS A 481 -20.93 22.03 17.23
C LYS A 481 -21.12 21.56 18.68
N ILE A 482 -22.24 21.91 19.28
CA ILE A 482 -22.71 21.37 20.57
C ILE A 482 -24.07 20.67 20.41
N ILE A 483 -24.30 19.62 21.19
CA ILE A 483 -25.55 18.88 21.24
C ILE A 483 -26.19 19.08 22.62
N ILE A 484 -27.46 19.47 22.62
CA ILE A 484 -28.29 19.56 23.82
C ILE A 484 -29.29 18.40 23.83
N GLU A 485 -29.36 17.67 24.95
CA GLU A 485 -30.27 16.54 25.20
C GLU A 485 -31.33 16.86 26.27
#